data_AF-A0A6V7QR57-F1
#
_entry.id   AF-A0A6V7QR57-F1
#
_cell.length_a   1.000
_cell.length_b   1.000
_cell.length_c   1.000
_cell.angle_alpha   90.00
_cell.angle_beta   90.00
_cell.angle_gamma   90.00
#
_symmetry.space_group_name_H-M   'P 1'
#
loop_
_entity.id
_entity.type
_entity.pdbx_description
1 polymer ?
#
loop_
_entity_poly.entity_id
_entity_poly.type
_entity_poly.pdbx_seq_one_letter_code
_entity_poly.pdbx_strand_id
1 'polypeptide(L)'
;MIPELFAFAVDFPIEKFLQAQSKVGVMAGISATVLAIHLPLSWVFIIKLNMGLVGAAITLNLAWFLLVAGQLAYLFSGKCRDAWTGFSWLALTDLVDFLWLSVASAVMLCLEYWTMMVVILLAGLLKDPEIAVDAASICMNMEGWSFMIPLGFVAAVSVRVSNELGVAIGAGWQSTVAYINLGCYYVVGLGTGALLGFKLNLGLEGIWGGVLFGVLLQTIILVVITWRTDWDNEAQLALDRVATWVG
;
A
#
# COMPACT_ATOMS: atom_id res chain seq x y z
N MET A 1 17.55 3.15 -6.80
CA MET A 1 16.33 2.32 -6.78
C MET A 1 16.58 0.96 -6.13
N ILE A 2 17.66 0.22 -6.43
CA ILE A 2 17.97 -1.01 -5.67
C ILE A 2 18.22 -0.72 -4.16
N PRO A 3 19.02 0.29 -3.76
CA PRO A 3 19.25 0.56 -2.33
C PRO A 3 17.98 0.92 -1.55
N GLU A 4 17.05 1.61 -2.19
CA GLU A 4 15.72 1.97 -1.65
C GLU A 4 14.89 0.76 -1.23
N LEU A 5 15.01 -0.40 -1.89
CA LEU A 5 14.33 -1.63 -1.45
C LEU A 5 14.77 -2.08 -0.05
N PHE A 6 16.04 -1.88 0.28
CA PHE A 6 16.55 -2.18 1.63
C PHE A 6 16.06 -1.16 2.66
N ALA A 7 15.87 0.10 2.24
CA ALA A 7 15.25 1.10 3.10
C ALA A 7 13.80 0.71 3.41
N PHE A 8 13.01 0.30 2.42
CA PHE A 8 11.63 -0.18 2.64
C PHE A 8 11.53 -1.36 3.61
N ALA A 9 12.46 -2.32 3.51
CA ALA A 9 12.48 -3.47 4.40
C ALA A 9 12.62 -3.08 5.88
N VAL A 10 13.24 -1.93 6.16
CA VAL A 10 13.41 -1.39 7.52
C VAL A 10 12.31 -0.38 7.87
N ASP A 11 11.94 0.48 6.92
CA ASP A 11 10.97 1.55 7.11
C ASP A 11 9.57 1.01 7.42
N PHE A 12 9.04 0.10 6.60
CA PHE A 12 7.66 -0.37 6.76
C PHE A 12 7.36 -1.00 8.13
N PRO A 13 8.22 -1.87 8.70
CA PRO A 13 8.02 -2.36 10.07
C PRO A 13 8.03 -1.23 11.12
N ILE A 14 8.94 -0.26 11.00
CA ILE A 14 9.04 0.85 11.96
C ILE A 14 7.82 1.76 11.84
N GLU A 15 7.36 2.05 10.62
CA GLU A 15 6.14 2.81 10.37
C GLU A 15 4.93 2.13 11.02
N LYS A 16 4.76 0.82 10.81
CA LYS A 16 3.67 0.06 11.42
C LYS A 16 3.75 0.07 12.95
N PHE A 17 4.94 -0.09 13.51
CA PHE A 17 5.16 0.03 14.95
C PHE A 17 4.77 1.42 15.48
N LEU A 18 5.26 2.50 14.86
CA LEU A 18 4.97 3.87 15.29
C LEU A 18 3.49 4.23 15.10
N GLN A 19 2.85 3.73 14.04
CA GLN A 19 1.41 3.87 13.82
C GLN A 19 0.62 3.18 14.94
N ALA A 20 0.94 1.92 15.28
CA ALA A 20 0.31 1.17 16.36
C ALA A 20 0.41 1.90 17.71
N GLN A 21 1.54 2.58 17.95
CA GLN A 21 1.78 3.41 19.15
C GLN A 21 1.21 4.82 19.07
N SER A 22 0.38 5.12 18.06
CA SER A 22 -0.22 6.45 17.82
C SER A 22 0.82 7.59 17.73
N LYS A 23 2.04 7.30 17.26
CA LYS A 23 3.13 8.28 17.07
C LYS A 23 3.17 8.89 15.67
N VAL A 24 2.03 8.92 14.98
CA VAL A 24 1.89 9.40 13.59
C VAL A 24 2.36 10.85 13.38
N GLY A 25 2.22 11.73 14.39
CA GLY A 25 2.71 13.12 14.30
C GLY A 25 4.23 13.22 14.21
N VAL A 26 4.95 12.29 14.84
CA VAL A 26 6.42 12.21 14.75
C VAL A 26 6.83 11.77 13.35
N MET A 27 6.17 10.74 12.81
CA MET A 27 6.40 10.27 11.45
C MET A 27 6.17 11.42 10.45
N ALA A 28 5.05 12.14 10.57
CA ALA A 28 4.75 13.28 9.73
C ALA A 28 5.82 14.39 9.83
N GLY A 29 6.32 14.69 11.03
CA GLY A 29 7.40 15.66 11.24
C GLY A 29 8.74 15.25 10.60
N ILE A 30 9.10 13.96 10.72
CA ILE A 30 10.29 13.40 10.06
C ILE A 30 10.13 13.49 8.54
N SER A 31 9.00 13.04 8.00
CA SER A 31 8.73 13.07 6.56
C SER A 31 8.72 14.49 5.99
N ALA A 32 8.12 15.45 6.71
CA ALA A 32 8.15 16.87 6.32
C ALA A 32 9.59 17.43 6.29
N THR A 33 10.42 17.05 7.27
CA THR A 33 11.82 17.47 7.34
C THR A 33 12.64 16.87 6.19
N VAL A 34 12.47 15.57 5.93
CA VAL A 34 13.16 14.89 4.82
C VAL A 34 12.71 15.48 3.49
N LEU A 35 11.43 15.77 3.30
CA LEU A 35 10.92 16.43 2.10
C LEU A 35 11.57 17.81 1.90
N ALA A 36 11.66 18.62 2.97
CA ALA A 36 12.29 19.93 2.93
C ALA A 36 13.78 19.86 2.55
N ILE A 37 14.47 18.76 2.90
CA ILE A 37 15.86 18.48 2.49
C ILE A 37 15.92 17.95 1.05
N HIS A 38 14.99 17.07 0.67
CA HIS A 38 14.97 16.40 -0.62
C HIS A 38 14.77 17.39 -1.78
N LEU A 39 13.87 18.37 -1.63
CA LEU A 39 13.59 19.36 -2.68
C LEU A 39 14.84 20.14 -3.16
N PRO A 40 15.61 20.82 -2.28
CA PRO A 40 16.81 21.53 -2.72
C PRO A 40 17.91 20.58 -3.21
N LEU A 41 18.06 19.40 -2.60
CA LEU A 41 19.04 18.41 -3.07
C LEU A 41 18.73 17.93 -4.49
N SER A 42 17.47 17.61 -4.77
CA SER A 42 17.03 17.22 -6.11
C SER A 42 17.28 18.33 -7.12
N TRP A 43 17.00 19.59 -6.79
CA TRP A 43 17.37 20.72 -7.66
C TRP A 43 18.88 20.80 -7.93
N VAL A 44 19.72 20.65 -6.90
CA VAL A 44 21.19 20.68 -7.07
C VAL A 44 21.66 19.52 -7.96
N PHE A 45 21.30 18.28 -7.62
CA PHE A 45 21.82 17.09 -8.31
C PHE A 45 21.30 16.97 -9.74
N ILE A 46 20.01 17.23 -9.95
CA ILE A 46 19.39 17.07 -11.27
C ILE A 46 19.80 18.23 -12.18
N ILE A 47 19.64 19.48 -11.72
CA ILE A 47 19.75 20.67 -12.58
C ILE A 47 21.15 21.28 -12.51
N LYS A 48 21.70 21.52 -11.31
CA LYS A 48 23.00 22.23 -11.20
C LYS A 48 24.20 21.35 -11.53
N LEU A 49 24.17 20.09 -11.11
CA LEU A 49 25.23 19.12 -11.42
C LEU A 49 24.97 18.38 -12.75
N ASN A 50 23.83 18.63 -13.40
CA ASN A 50 23.44 18.03 -14.68
C ASN A 50 23.50 16.49 -14.67
N MET A 51 23.16 15.86 -13.54
CA MET A 51 23.22 14.41 -13.39
C MET A 51 21.94 13.70 -13.88
N GLY A 52 20.91 14.47 -14.28
CA GLY A 52 19.65 13.94 -14.82
C GLY A 52 19.03 12.86 -13.94
N LEU A 53 18.69 11.72 -14.56
CA LEU A 53 18.06 10.57 -13.88
C LEU A 53 18.94 9.95 -12.79
N VAL A 54 20.27 9.95 -12.96
CA VAL A 54 21.19 9.43 -11.94
C VAL A 54 21.13 10.33 -10.70
N GLY A 55 21.08 11.65 -10.89
CA GLY A 55 20.89 12.61 -9.80
C GLY A 55 19.59 12.37 -9.03
N ALA A 56 18.48 12.18 -9.76
CA ALA A 56 17.18 11.87 -9.16
C ALA A 56 17.20 10.56 -8.36
N ALA A 57 17.84 9.51 -8.89
CA ALA A 57 17.98 8.25 -8.18
C ALA A 57 18.79 8.39 -6.88
N ILE A 58 19.88 9.16 -6.90
CA ILE A 58 20.72 9.40 -5.71
C ILE A 58 19.92 10.13 -4.63
N THR A 59 19.29 11.25 -4.97
CA THR A 59 18.57 12.07 -3.98
C THR A 59 17.34 11.36 -3.41
N LEU A 60 16.68 10.51 -4.22
CA LEU A 60 15.59 9.66 -3.77
C LEU A 60 16.07 8.59 -2.79
N ASN A 61 17.16 7.88 -3.10
CA ASN A 61 17.69 6.84 -2.22
C ASN A 61 18.16 7.46 -0.90
N LEU A 62 18.82 8.62 -0.95
CA LEU A 62 19.21 9.37 0.25
C LEU A 62 18.00 9.75 1.11
N ALA A 63 16.90 10.23 0.52
CA ALA A 63 15.69 10.58 1.27
C ALA A 63 15.12 9.38 2.06
N TRP A 64 15.04 8.21 1.44
CA TRP A 64 14.58 7.00 2.12
C TRP A 64 15.47 6.59 3.29
N PHE A 65 16.79 6.64 3.14
CA PHE A 65 17.69 6.36 4.26
C PHE A 65 17.61 7.42 5.37
N LEU A 66 17.32 8.68 5.04
CA LEU A 66 17.08 9.72 6.04
C LEU A 66 15.77 9.49 6.81
N LEU A 67 14.71 9.00 6.15
CA LEU A 67 13.46 8.59 6.81
C LEU A 67 13.75 7.48 7.83
N VAL A 68 14.37 6.39 7.37
CA VAL A 68 14.74 5.25 8.21
C VAL A 68 15.61 5.69 9.39
N ALA A 69 16.65 6.50 9.14
CA ALA A 69 17.53 6.99 10.20
C ALA A 69 16.77 7.86 11.22
N GLY A 70 15.87 8.74 10.76
CA GLY A 70 15.05 9.57 11.63
C GLY A 70 14.10 8.76 12.50
N GLN A 71 13.44 7.75 11.92
CA GLN A 71 12.52 6.89 12.65
C GLN A 71 13.24 5.97 13.65
N LEU A 72 14.39 5.38 13.27
CA LEU A 72 15.25 4.61 14.18
C LEU A 72 15.78 5.48 15.33
N ALA A 73 16.22 6.70 15.04
CA ALA A 73 16.67 7.63 16.08
C ALA A 73 15.54 7.92 17.09
N TYR A 74 14.30 8.10 16.61
CA TYR A 74 13.15 8.25 17.51
C TYR A 74 12.87 6.99 18.32
N LEU A 75 12.90 5.81 17.71
CA LEU A 75 12.71 4.52 18.38
C LEU A 75 13.74 4.32 19.51
N PHE A 76 15.02 4.57 19.23
CA PHE A 76 16.11 4.41 20.19
C PHE A 76 16.22 5.52 21.22
N SER A 77 15.51 6.64 21.05
CA SER A 77 15.48 7.74 22.02
C SER A 77 14.83 7.37 23.37
N GLY A 78 14.22 6.18 23.48
CA GLY A 78 13.59 5.70 24.70
C GLY A 78 12.15 6.21 24.90
N LYS A 79 11.59 6.96 23.95
CA LYS A 79 10.21 7.46 23.97
C LYS A 79 9.14 6.38 23.74
N CYS A 80 9.55 5.17 23.39
CA CYS A 80 8.69 3.99 23.15
C CYS A 80 9.02 2.83 24.09
N ARG A 81 9.61 3.08 25.28
CA ARG A 81 10.09 2.03 26.21
C ARG A 81 9.02 1.07 26.70
N ASP A 82 7.76 1.51 26.79
CA ASP A 82 6.66 0.65 27.23
C ASP A 82 6.30 -0.43 26.20
N ALA A 83 6.71 -0.25 24.93
CA ALA A 83 6.40 -1.15 23.83
C ALA A 83 7.65 -1.77 23.17
N TRP A 84 8.81 -1.10 23.26
CA TRP A 84 10.08 -1.55 22.69
C TRP A 84 11.09 -1.80 23.81
N THR A 85 11.38 -3.06 24.06
CA THR A 85 12.35 -3.51 25.08
C THR A 85 13.71 -3.86 24.49
N GLY A 86 13.88 -3.77 23.17
CA GLY A 86 15.10 -4.09 22.46
C GLY A 86 14.95 -5.31 21.53
N PHE A 87 16.08 -5.75 20.96
CA PHE A 87 16.09 -6.91 20.08
C PHE A 87 15.94 -8.21 20.88
N SER A 88 15.10 -9.11 20.39
CA SER A 88 14.92 -10.45 20.96
C SER A 88 14.76 -11.47 19.83
N TRP A 89 15.40 -12.62 19.97
CA TRP A 89 15.20 -13.76 19.07
C TRP A 89 13.78 -14.32 19.13
N LEU A 90 13.05 -14.02 20.22
CA LEU A 90 11.62 -14.33 20.33
C LEU A 90 10.79 -13.66 19.23
N ALA A 91 11.25 -12.52 18.69
CA ALA A 91 10.53 -11.85 17.59
C ALA A 91 10.52 -12.66 16.28
N LEU A 92 11.30 -13.76 16.19
CA LEU A 92 11.40 -14.59 15.00
C LEU A 92 10.67 -15.94 15.12
N THR A 93 10.02 -16.25 16.25
CA THR A 93 9.38 -17.57 16.46
C THR A 93 8.23 -17.81 15.49
N ASP A 94 7.40 -16.80 15.24
CA ASP A 94 6.17 -16.94 14.45
C ASP A 94 6.26 -16.28 13.06
N LEU A 95 7.50 -16.11 12.58
CA LEU A 95 7.76 -15.39 11.34
C LEU A 95 7.14 -16.09 10.12
N VAL A 96 7.07 -17.42 10.11
CA VAL A 96 6.56 -18.18 8.96
C VAL A 96 5.06 -17.94 8.73
N ASP A 97 4.26 -17.97 9.79
CA ASP A 97 2.82 -17.71 9.68
C ASP A 97 2.55 -16.26 9.29
N PHE A 98 3.33 -15.33 9.85
CA PHE A 98 3.32 -13.92 9.45
C PHE A 98 3.70 -13.73 7.97
N LEU A 99 4.72 -14.45 7.48
CA LEU A 99 5.14 -14.42 6.09
C LEU A 99 4.04 -14.93 5.16
N TRP A 100 3.35 -16.01 5.52
CA TRP A 100 2.23 -16.53 4.72
C TRP A 100 1.08 -15.52 4.61
N LEU A 101 0.71 -14.88 5.71
CA LEU A 101 -0.28 -13.81 5.70
C LEU A 101 0.18 -12.61 4.84
N SER A 102 1.45 -12.25 4.95
CA SER A 102 2.06 -11.16 4.18
C SER A 102 2.10 -11.45 2.68
N VAL A 103 2.31 -12.71 2.27
CA VAL A 103 2.26 -13.12 0.86
C VAL A 103 0.87 -12.86 0.27
N ALA A 104 -0.21 -13.16 0.99
CA ALA A 104 -1.56 -12.89 0.51
C ALA A 104 -1.79 -11.39 0.25
N SER A 105 -1.35 -10.52 1.18
CA SER A 105 -1.41 -9.06 1.01
C SER A 105 -0.52 -8.57 -0.14
N ALA A 106 0.68 -9.15 -0.30
CA ALA A 106 1.60 -8.81 -1.40
C ALA A 106 1.00 -9.16 -2.76
N VAL A 107 0.39 -10.35 -2.90
CA VAL A 107 -0.32 -10.76 -4.12
C VAL A 107 -1.46 -9.81 -4.43
N MET A 108 -2.27 -9.44 -3.43
CA MET A 108 -3.37 -8.50 -3.61
C MET A 108 -2.89 -7.14 -4.17
N LEU A 109 -1.84 -6.58 -3.58
CA LEU A 109 -1.27 -5.31 -4.04
C LEU A 109 -0.68 -5.43 -5.44
N CYS A 110 0.04 -6.53 -5.74
CA CYS A 110 0.53 -6.81 -7.09
C CYS A 110 -0.61 -6.88 -8.11
N LEU A 111 -1.71 -7.55 -7.78
CA LEU A 111 -2.88 -7.66 -8.67
C LEU A 111 -3.50 -6.29 -8.99
N GLU A 112 -3.55 -5.37 -8.03
CA GLU A 112 -4.02 -4.00 -8.25
C GLU A 112 -3.08 -3.24 -9.20
N TYR A 113 -1.78 -3.25 -8.94
CA TYR A 113 -0.80 -2.58 -9.81
C TYR A 113 -0.74 -3.18 -11.22
N TRP A 114 -0.84 -4.51 -11.34
CA TRP A 114 -0.86 -5.17 -12.64
C TRP A 114 -2.15 -4.88 -13.41
N THR A 115 -3.27 -4.65 -12.72
CA THR A 115 -4.51 -4.20 -13.40
C THR A 115 -4.27 -2.88 -14.11
N MET A 116 -3.57 -1.94 -13.48
CA MET A 116 -3.21 -0.66 -14.10
C MET A 116 -2.28 -0.86 -15.31
N MET A 117 -1.30 -1.75 -15.22
CA MET A 117 -0.45 -2.10 -16.37
C MET A 117 -1.28 -2.68 -17.53
N VAL A 118 -2.25 -3.54 -17.25
CA VAL A 118 -3.15 -4.09 -18.26
C VAL A 118 -4.01 -3.00 -18.89
N VAL A 119 -4.51 -2.03 -18.12
CA VAL A 119 -5.25 -0.88 -18.66
C VAL A 119 -4.40 -0.07 -19.65
N ILE A 120 -3.14 0.21 -19.33
CA ILE A 120 -2.21 0.87 -20.28
C ILE A 120 -2.04 0.05 -21.54
N LEU A 121 -1.85 -1.28 -21.41
CA LEU A 121 -1.71 -2.17 -22.55
C LEU A 121 -2.98 -2.17 -23.43
N LEU A 122 -4.18 -2.19 -22.82
CA LEU A 122 -5.44 -2.10 -23.56
C LEU A 122 -5.62 -0.75 -24.23
N ALA A 123 -5.22 0.35 -23.59
CA ALA A 123 -5.23 1.68 -24.20
C ALA A 123 -4.32 1.74 -25.44
N GLY A 124 -3.16 1.08 -25.41
CA GLY A 124 -2.24 0.96 -26.54
C GLY A 124 -2.76 0.13 -27.71
N LEU A 125 -3.89 -0.58 -27.55
CA LEU A 125 -4.54 -1.35 -28.62
C LEU A 125 -5.71 -0.59 -29.27
N LEU A 126 -6.04 0.62 -28.80
CA LEU A 126 -7.07 1.47 -29.39
C LEU A 126 -6.59 2.10 -30.71
N LYS A 127 -7.53 2.69 -31.47
CA LYS A 127 -7.26 3.28 -32.80
C LYS A 127 -6.20 4.39 -32.77
N ASP A 128 -6.22 5.21 -31.72
CA ASP A 128 -5.28 6.32 -31.48
C ASP A 128 -4.46 6.05 -30.21
N PRO A 129 -3.49 5.11 -30.27
CA PRO A 129 -2.84 4.57 -29.07
C PRO A 129 -1.97 5.59 -28.33
N GLU A 130 -1.36 6.54 -29.04
CA GLU A 130 -0.57 7.62 -28.43
C GLU A 130 -1.45 8.48 -27.51
N ILE A 131 -2.57 8.98 -28.03
CA ILE A 131 -3.53 9.79 -27.25
C ILE A 131 -4.14 8.97 -26.11
N ALA A 132 -4.49 7.71 -26.36
CA ALA A 132 -5.12 6.87 -25.36
C ALA A 132 -4.17 6.49 -24.21
N VAL A 133 -2.91 6.16 -24.50
CA VAL A 133 -1.90 5.85 -23.47
C VAL A 133 -1.51 7.08 -22.67
N ASP A 134 -1.37 8.24 -23.34
CA ASP A 134 -1.10 9.51 -22.66
C ASP A 134 -2.24 9.89 -21.71
N ALA A 135 -3.49 9.80 -22.18
CA ALA A 135 -4.66 10.06 -21.36
C ALA A 135 -4.77 9.06 -20.18
N ALA A 136 -4.52 7.77 -20.42
CA ALA A 136 -4.51 6.76 -19.36
C ALA A 136 -3.45 7.06 -18.29
N SER A 137 -2.26 7.49 -18.70
CA SER A 137 -1.17 7.87 -17.81
C SER A 137 -1.52 9.09 -16.95
N ILE A 138 -2.19 10.09 -17.53
CA ILE A 138 -2.72 11.24 -16.77
C ILE A 138 -3.76 10.77 -15.75
N CYS A 139 -4.72 9.94 -16.16
CA CYS A 139 -5.75 9.40 -15.27
C CYS A 139 -5.15 8.64 -14.09
N MET A 140 -4.17 7.77 -14.33
CA MET A 140 -3.48 7.00 -13.28
C MET A 140 -2.71 7.91 -12.31
N ASN A 141 -2.08 8.97 -12.81
CA ASN A 141 -1.44 9.95 -11.93
C ASN A 141 -2.48 10.65 -11.05
N MET A 142 -3.60 11.10 -11.62
CA MET A 142 -4.68 11.73 -10.85
C MET A 142 -5.28 10.77 -9.81
N GLU A 143 -5.51 9.52 -10.19
CA GLU A 143 -5.96 8.46 -9.30
C GLU A 143 -4.99 8.30 -8.12
N GLY A 144 -3.69 8.15 -8.38
CA GLY A 144 -2.67 8.00 -7.35
C GLY A 144 -2.67 9.13 -6.33
N TRP A 145 -2.84 10.37 -6.79
CA TRP A 145 -2.95 11.54 -5.89
C TRP A 145 -4.24 11.51 -5.07
N SER A 146 -5.37 11.21 -5.71
CA SER A 146 -6.65 11.10 -5.01
C SER A 146 -6.67 9.97 -3.98
N PHE A 147 -5.94 8.88 -4.25
CA PHE A 147 -5.90 7.68 -3.42
C PHE A 147 -5.11 7.88 -2.12
N MET A 148 -4.20 8.86 -2.05
CA MET A 148 -3.43 9.15 -0.84
C MET A 148 -4.31 9.48 0.38
N ILE A 149 -5.45 10.16 0.15
CA ILE A 149 -6.38 10.51 1.23
C ILE A 149 -7.07 9.24 1.79
N PRO A 150 -7.77 8.42 0.97
CA PRO A 150 -8.29 7.12 1.40
C PRO A 150 -7.23 6.22 2.04
N LEU A 151 -6.01 6.17 1.49
CA LEU A 151 -4.92 5.36 2.03
C LEU A 151 -4.59 5.73 3.48
N GLY A 152 -4.57 7.03 3.81
CA GLY A 152 -4.41 7.50 5.18
C GLY A 152 -5.53 7.04 6.12
N PHE A 153 -6.79 7.08 5.67
CA PHE A 153 -7.92 6.56 6.44
C PHE A 153 -7.84 5.04 6.62
N VAL A 154 -7.51 4.29 5.57
CA VAL A 154 -7.34 2.83 5.64
C VAL A 154 -6.24 2.47 6.63
N ALA A 155 -5.10 3.16 6.62
CA ALA A 155 -4.03 2.96 7.58
C ALA A 155 -4.49 3.25 9.02
N ALA A 156 -5.22 4.35 9.24
CA ALA A 156 -5.74 4.71 10.56
C ALA A 156 -6.78 3.69 11.07
N VAL A 157 -7.74 3.29 10.23
CA VAL A 157 -8.76 2.28 10.58
C VAL A 157 -8.10 0.93 10.85
N SER A 158 -7.16 0.49 10.00
CA SER A 158 -6.43 -0.76 10.19
C SER A 158 -5.72 -0.80 11.53
N VAL A 159 -5.00 0.27 11.88
CA VAL A 159 -4.29 0.36 13.16
C VAL A 159 -5.25 0.39 14.35
N ARG A 160 -6.35 1.13 14.24
CA ARG A 160 -7.37 1.19 15.30
C ARG A 160 -8.03 -0.15 15.52
N VAL A 161 -8.52 -0.80 14.46
CA VAL A 161 -9.15 -2.12 14.55
C VAL A 161 -8.18 -3.15 15.12
N SER A 162 -6.92 -3.18 14.66
CA SER A 162 -5.91 -4.08 15.24
C SER A 162 -5.67 -3.84 16.73
N ASN A 163 -5.59 -2.59 17.17
CA ASN A 163 -5.40 -2.26 18.59
C ASN A 163 -6.62 -2.64 19.45
N GLU A 164 -7.85 -2.36 18.97
CA GLU A 164 -9.08 -2.66 19.72
C GLU A 164 -9.39 -4.15 19.78
N LEU A 165 -9.08 -4.90 18.72
CA LEU A 165 -9.18 -6.37 18.74
C LEU A 165 -8.08 -7.02 19.60
N GLY A 166 -7.13 -6.23 20.13
CA GLY A 166 -6.01 -6.71 20.94
C GLY A 166 -4.92 -7.43 20.16
N VAL A 167 -4.95 -7.36 18.83
CA VAL A 167 -4.12 -8.20 17.95
C VAL A 167 -3.63 -7.42 16.73
N ALA A 168 -2.30 -7.32 16.59
CA ALA A 168 -1.64 -6.70 15.42
C ALA A 168 -1.79 -7.50 14.11
N ILE A 169 -2.34 -8.71 14.19
CA ILE A 169 -2.64 -9.57 13.05
C ILE A 169 -3.97 -9.08 12.45
N GLY A 170 -3.98 -8.70 11.18
CA GLY A 170 -5.23 -8.43 10.47
C GLY A 170 -6.20 -9.62 10.61
N ALA A 171 -7.50 -9.40 10.41
CA ALA A 171 -8.57 -10.40 10.65
C ALA A 171 -8.37 -11.78 9.96
N GLY A 172 -7.34 -11.97 9.13
CA GLY A 172 -7.02 -13.20 8.41
C GLY A 172 -7.74 -13.28 7.07
N TRP A 173 -8.51 -12.26 6.72
CA TRP A 173 -9.33 -12.22 5.51
C TRP A 173 -8.53 -11.91 4.23
N GLN A 174 -7.21 -11.76 4.32
CA GLN A 174 -6.36 -11.36 3.19
C GLN A 174 -6.55 -12.28 1.98
N SER A 175 -6.62 -13.60 2.20
CA SER A 175 -6.86 -14.58 1.14
C SER A 175 -8.24 -14.45 0.50
N THR A 176 -9.29 -14.29 1.31
CA THR A 176 -10.67 -14.09 0.82
C THR A 176 -10.77 -12.80 -0.01
N VAL A 177 -10.18 -11.72 0.49
CA VAL A 177 -10.14 -10.43 -0.21
C VAL A 177 -9.35 -10.54 -1.52
N ALA A 178 -8.25 -11.29 -1.55
CA ALA A 178 -7.49 -11.53 -2.79
C ALA A 178 -8.33 -12.24 -3.86
N TYR A 179 -9.13 -13.25 -3.50
CA TYR A 179 -10.04 -13.92 -4.44
C TYR A 179 -11.15 -12.99 -4.95
N ILE A 180 -11.72 -12.17 -4.07
CA ILE A 180 -12.74 -11.18 -4.45
C ILE A 180 -12.12 -10.16 -5.41
N ASN A 181 -10.92 -9.65 -5.10
CA ASN A 181 -10.18 -8.71 -5.95
C ASN A 181 -9.93 -9.32 -7.34
N LEU A 182 -9.42 -10.55 -7.40
CA LEU A 182 -9.21 -11.25 -8.68
C LEU A 182 -10.50 -11.36 -9.50
N GLY A 183 -11.61 -11.77 -8.89
CA GLY A 183 -12.90 -11.88 -9.58
C GLY A 183 -13.43 -10.52 -10.07
N CYS A 184 -13.42 -9.51 -9.20
CA CYS A 184 -14.00 -8.20 -9.49
C CYS A 184 -13.17 -7.39 -10.48
N TYR A 185 -11.85 -7.33 -10.34
CA TYR A 185 -11.01 -6.56 -11.26
C TYR A 185 -10.73 -7.30 -12.55
N TYR A 186 -10.29 -8.56 -12.50
CA TYR A 186 -9.79 -9.24 -13.69
C TYR A 186 -10.90 -9.86 -14.53
N VAL A 187 -11.92 -10.45 -13.90
CA VAL A 187 -13.01 -11.09 -14.65
C VAL A 187 -14.06 -10.06 -15.03
N VAL A 188 -14.58 -9.34 -14.04
CA VAL A 188 -15.68 -8.38 -14.26
C VAL A 188 -15.15 -7.06 -14.80
N GLY A 189 -14.18 -6.44 -14.14
CA GLY A 189 -13.69 -5.11 -14.47
C GLY A 189 -13.04 -5.03 -15.85
N LEU A 190 -11.99 -5.83 -16.07
CA LEU A 190 -11.31 -5.91 -17.36
C LEU A 190 -12.20 -6.51 -18.46
N GLY A 191 -13.03 -7.51 -18.13
CA GLY A 191 -13.96 -8.12 -19.09
C GLY A 191 -14.99 -7.11 -19.61
N THR A 192 -15.64 -6.37 -18.72
CA THR A 192 -16.55 -5.29 -19.11
C THR A 192 -15.81 -4.13 -19.76
N GLY A 193 -14.61 -3.78 -19.28
CA GLY A 193 -13.78 -2.72 -19.86
C GLY A 193 -13.39 -3.00 -21.31
N ALA A 194 -12.97 -4.23 -21.61
CA ALA A 194 -12.67 -4.64 -22.98
C ALA A 194 -13.93 -4.66 -23.86
N LEU A 195 -15.06 -5.12 -23.32
CA LEU A 195 -16.34 -5.10 -24.04
C LEU A 195 -16.77 -3.67 -24.41
N LEU A 196 -16.74 -2.75 -23.45
CA LEU A 196 -17.12 -1.35 -23.64
C LEU A 196 -16.13 -0.62 -24.54
N GLY A 197 -14.83 -0.80 -24.30
CA GLY A 197 -13.76 -0.13 -25.04
C GLY A 197 -13.68 -0.54 -26.50
N PHE A 198 -13.67 -1.84 -26.79
CA PHE A 198 -13.48 -2.35 -28.15
C PHE A 198 -14.78 -2.66 -28.89
N LYS A 199 -15.74 -3.35 -28.26
CA LYS A 199 -16.96 -3.80 -28.96
C LYS A 199 -17.98 -2.68 -29.10
N LEU A 200 -18.12 -1.84 -28.08
CA LEU A 200 -19.03 -0.67 -28.12
C LEU A 200 -18.34 0.61 -28.60
N ASN A 201 -17.04 0.55 -28.96
CA ASN A 201 -16.24 1.68 -29.43
C ASN A 201 -16.22 2.88 -28.45
N LEU A 202 -16.34 2.65 -27.15
CA LEU A 202 -16.20 3.69 -26.12
C LEU A 202 -14.73 4.00 -25.80
N GLY A 203 -13.77 3.28 -26.41
CA GLY A 203 -12.35 3.55 -26.28
C GLY A 203 -11.86 3.48 -24.84
N LEU A 204 -11.08 4.49 -24.44
CA LEU A 204 -10.47 4.56 -23.11
C LEU A 204 -11.53 4.75 -22.00
N GLU A 205 -12.59 5.51 -22.26
CA GLU A 205 -13.69 5.72 -21.31
C GLU A 205 -14.39 4.40 -21.01
N GLY A 206 -14.57 3.55 -22.02
CA GLY A 206 -15.12 2.20 -21.85
C GLY A 206 -14.23 1.32 -20.96
N ILE A 207 -12.91 1.37 -21.15
CA ILE A 207 -11.95 0.59 -20.35
C ILE A 207 -12.01 1.01 -18.88
N TRP A 208 -11.89 2.32 -18.59
CA TRP A 208 -12.00 2.84 -17.23
C TRP A 208 -13.37 2.59 -16.61
N GLY A 209 -14.45 2.74 -17.39
CA GLY A 209 -15.80 2.44 -16.94
C GLY A 209 -15.96 0.99 -16.47
N GLY A 210 -15.32 0.04 -17.16
CA GLY A 210 -15.28 -1.36 -16.73
C GLY A 210 -14.51 -1.55 -15.43
N VAL A 211 -13.31 -0.96 -15.31
CA VAL A 211 -12.52 -1.02 -14.07
C VAL A 211 -13.30 -0.45 -12.88
N LEU A 212 -13.93 0.72 -13.05
CA LEU A 212 -14.78 1.33 -12.02
C LEU A 212 -15.96 0.44 -11.62
N PHE A 213 -16.57 -0.26 -12.60
CA PHE A 213 -17.62 -1.23 -12.29
C PHE A 213 -17.10 -2.42 -11.47
N GLY A 214 -15.89 -2.92 -11.77
CA GLY A 214 -15.20 -3.92 -10.97
C GLY A 214 -14.96 -3.47 -9.53
N VAL A 215 -14.41 -2.25 -9.36
CA VAL A 215 -14.18 -1.61 -8.04
C VAL A 215 -15.49 -1.48 -7.26
N LEU A 216 -16.56 -1.03 -7.92
CA LEU A 216 -17.86 -0.86 -7.29
C LEU A 216 -18.42 -2.20 -6.79
N LEU A 217 -18.35 -3.24 -7.61
CA LEU A 217 -18.78 -4.59 -7.23
C LEU A 217 -17.97 -5.12 -6.04
N GLN A 218 -16.64 -4.98 -6.08
CA GLN A 218 -15.77 -5.38 -4.98
C GLN A 218 -16.15 -4.65 -3.69
N THR A 219 -16.37 -3.34 -3.77
CA THR A 219 -16.73 -2.50 -2.62
C THR A 219 -18.05 -2.98 -2.00
N ILE A 220 -19.07 -3.24 -2.82
CA ILE A 220 -20.36 -3.77 -2.34
C ILE A 220 -20.17 -5.11 -1.62
N ILE A 221 -19.39 -6.03 -2.20
CA ILE A 221 -19.13 -7.34 -1.59
C ILE A 221 -18.43 -7.18 -0.25
N LEU A 222 -17.38 -6.36 -0.17
CA LEU A 222 -16.62 -6.13 1.06
C LEU A 222 -17.47 -5.45 2.14
N VAL A 223 -18.31 -4.48 1.76
CA VAL A 223 -19.25 -3.83 2.69
C VAL A 223 -20.25 -4.84 3.25
N VAL A 224 -20.81 -5.71 2.39
CA VAL A 224 -21.75 -6.76 2.82
C VAL A 224 -21.08 -7.77 3.75
N ILE A 225 -19.85 -8.19 3.45
CA ILE A 225 -19.08 -9.09 4.33
C ILE A 225 -18.87 -8.40 5.68
N THR A 226 -18.31 -7.20 5.67
CA THR A 226 -18.00 -6.41 6.88
C THR A 226 -19.24 -6.18 7.75
N TRP A 227 -20.39 -5.91 7.14
CA TRP A 227 -21.64 -5.69 7.85
C TRP A 227 -22.24 -6.97 8.45
N ARG A 228 -21.99 -8.13 7.83
CA ARG A 228 -22.48 -9.44 8.31
C ARG A 228 -21.51 -10.13 9.27
N THR A 229 -20.30 -9.62 9.41
CA THR A 229 -19.31 -10.17 10.33
C THR A 229 -19.76 -10.02 11.78
N ASP A 230 -19.69 -11.13 12.52
CA ASP A 230 -19.76 -11.13 13.97
C ASP A 230 -18.41 -10.70 14.55
N TRP A 231 -18.35 -9.43 14.97
CA TRP A 231 -17.13 -8.81 15.49
C TRP A 231 -16.73 -9.35 16.86
N ASP A 232 -17.68 -9.83 17.66
CA ASP A 232 -17.39 -10.44 18.96
C ASP A 232 -16.68 -11.78 18.76
N ASN A 233 -17.15 -12.57 17.80
CA ASN A 233 -16.48 -13.82 17.43
C ASN A 233 -15.09 -13.59 16.81
N GLU A 234 -14.93 -12.58 15.93
CA GLU A 234 -13.60 -12.25 15.37
C GLU A 234 -12.62 -11.75 16.42
N ALA A 235 -13.09 -10.97 17.42
CA ALA A 235 -12.26 -10.56 18.55
C ALA A 235 -11.79 -11.78 19.35
N GLN A 236 -12.66 -12.75 19.60
CA GLN A 236 -12.29 -13.98 20.30
C GLN A 236 -11.27 -14.81 19.50
N LEU A 237 -11.49 -15.00 18.20
CA LEU A 237 -10.54 -15.70 17.32
C LEU A 237 -9.19 -15.00 17.27
N ALA A 238 -9.17 -13.67 17.31
CA ALA A 238 -7.92 -12.92 17.37
C ALA A 238 -7.19 -13.19 18.69
N LEU A 239 -7.88 -13.12 19.83
CA LEU A 239 -7.31 -13.44 21.15
C LEU A 239 -6.75 -14.86 21.20
N ASP A 240 -7.48 -15.84 20.66
CA ASP A 240 -7.04 -17.23 20.60
C ASP A 240 -5.76 -17.39 19.75
N ARG A 241 -5.65 -16.64 18.63
CA ARG A 241 -4.41 -16.60 17.82
C ARG A 241 -3.24 -16.00 18.61
N VAL A 242 -3.46 -14.99 19.45
CA VAL A 242 -2.37 -14.45 20.28
C VAL A 242 -1.98 -15.42 21.38
N ALA A 243 -2.95 -16.09 22.01
CA ALA A 243 -2.68 -17.08 23.06
C ALA A 243 -1.80 -18.24 22.56
N THR A 244 -1.99 -18.70 21.31
CA THR A 244 -1.13 -19.73 20.73
C THR A 244 0.30 -19.25 20.43
N TRP A 245 0.50 -17.93 20.25
CA TRP A 245 1.81 -17.34 19.94
C TRP A 245 2.59 -16.95 21.21
N VAL A 246 1.88 -16.63 22.30
CA VAL A 246 2.51 -16.18 23.55
C VAL A 246 2.91 -17.33 24.48
N GLY A 247 2.26 -18.50 24.37
CA GLY A 247 2.62 -19.70 25.15
C GLY A 247 2.22 -19.67 26.62
#